data_AF-A0A246SHL3-F1
#
_entry.id   AF-A0A246SHL3-F1
#
_cell.length_a   1.000
_cell.length_b   1.000
_cell.length_c   1.000
_cell.angle_alpha   90.00
_cell.angle_beta   90.00
_cell.angle_gamma   90.00
#
_symmetry.space_group_name_H-M   'P 1'
#
loop_
_entity.id
_entity.type
_entity.pdbx_description
1 polymer ?
#
loop_
_entity_poly.entity_id
_entity_poly.type
_entity_poly.pdbx_seq_one_letter_code
_entity_poly.pdbx_strand_id
1 'polypeptide(L)'
;MTENVVSFEEKRLEALSGTIFGTTAEERNLAAIRSNIEFARNELALVQSYIDLAYGGEIVYTPNDGTKPQAEALAHLGSVLSNYEQALFDKIGSLEYELEMLEFPPDQDEE
;
A
#
# COMPACT_ATOMS: atom_id res chain seq x y z
N MET A 1 -11.20 39.92 41.42
CA MET A 1 -10.25 38.84 41.11
C MET A 1 -10.84 38.12 39.91
N THR A 2 -10.28 38.32 38.72
CA THR A 2 -10.76 37.71 37.48
C THR A 2 -10.04 36.39 37.30
N GLU A 3 -10.73 35.29 37.57
CA GLU A 3 -10.22 33.95 37.34
C GLU A 3 -10.03 33.76 35.83
N ASN A 4 -8.78 33.60 35.39
CA ASN A 4 -8.46 33.22 34.02
C ASN A 4 -8.97 31.78 33.80
N VAL A 5 -10.14 31.67 33.19
CA VAL A 5 -10.65 30.41 32.64
C VAL A 5 -9.77 30.08 31.43
N VAL A 6 -8.68 29.38 31.66
CA VAL A 6 -7.86 28.83 30.59
C VAL A 6 -8.69 27.73 29.95
N SER A 7 -9.21 27.99 28.74
CA SER A 7 -10.01 27.03 28.02
C SER A 7 -9.12 25.81 27.72
N PHE A 8 -9.64 24.62 27.97
CA PHE A 8 -8.95 23.36 27.64
C PHE A 8 -8.61 23.26 26.15
N GLU A 9 -9.35 23.99 25.31
CA GLU A 9 -9.11 24.05 23.86
C GLU A 9 -7.85 24.85 23.53
N GLU A 10 -7.54 25.92 24.26
CA GLU A 10 -6.37 26.77 24.00
C GLU A 10 -5.06 26.07 24.42
N LYS A 11 -5.08 25.32 25.54
CA LYS A 11 -3.97 24.44 25.94
C LYS A 11 -3.79 23.23 25.01
N ARG A 12 -4.88 22.68 24.48
CA ARG A 12 -4.78 21.67 23.41
C ARG A 12 -4.16 22.28 22.16
N LEU A 13 -4.59 23.47 21.75
CA LEU A 13 -4.11 24.13 20.55
C LEU A 13 -2.60 24.48 20.63
N GLU A 14 -2.12 24.94 21.79
CA GLU A 14 -0.69 25.15 22.03
C GLU A 14 0.13 23.84 22.02
N ALA A 15 -0.44 22.74 22.52
CA ALA A 15 0.18 21.41 22.42
C ALA A 15 0.14 20.82 20.99
N LEU A 16 -0.75 21.31 20.12
CA LEU A 16 -0.99 20.81 18.76
C LEU A 16 -0.17 21.56 17.67
N SER A 17 0.76 22.43 18.07
CA SER A 17 1.60 23.26 17.19
C SER A 17 2.62 22.48 16.31
N GLY A 18 2.43 21.20 16.03
CA GLY A 18 3.46 20.41 15.34
C GLY A 18 3.06 19.14 14.59
N THR A 19 1.78 18.87 14.35
CA THR A 19 1.17 17.69 13.68
C THR A 19 0.41 16.79 14.66
N ILE A 20 -0.91 16.67 14.47
CA ILE A 20 -1.87 16.03 15.40
C ILE A 20 -1.95 14.51 15.21
N PHE A 21 -1.38 13.99 14.12
CA PHE A 21 -1.42 12.57 13.76
C PHE A 21 -0.01 12.00 13.65
N GLY A 22 0.25 10.81 14.21
CA GLY A 22 1.52 10.09 14.04
C GLY A 22 2.58 10.42 15.08
N THR A 23 2.18 10.68 16.33
CA THR A 23 3.13 11.04 17.40
C THR A 23 3.71 9.82 18.10
N THR A 24 2.92 8.74 18.24
CA THR A 24 3.39 7.49 18.83
C THR A 24 4.01 6.56 17.79
N ALA A 25 4.86 5.65 18.23
CA ALA A 25 5.44 4.63 17.36
C ALA A 25 4.35 3.72 16.76
N GLU A 26 3.29 3.43 17.52
CA GLU A 26 2.15 2.62 17.04
C GLU A 26 1.36 3.35 15.94
N GLU A 27 1.04 4.63 16.12
CA GLU A 27 0.32 5.42 15.10
C GLU A 27 1.10 5.50 13.80
N ARG A 28 2.43 5.63 13.87
CA ARG A 28 3.31 5.62 12.69
C ARG A 28 3.33 4.27 12.00
N ASN A 29 3.37 3.17 12.77
CA ASN A 29 3.32 1.82 12.21
C ASN A 29 1.99 1.56 11.52
N LEU A 30 0.86 1.89 12.16
CA LEU A 30 -0.47 1.77 11.57
C LEU A 30 -0.59 2.59 10.27
N ALA A 31 -0.13 3.84 10.28
CA ALA A 31 -0.12 4.68 9.09
C ALA A 31 0.77 4.10 7.97
N ALA A 32 1.94 3.58 8.31
CA ALA A 32 2.85 2.95 7.34
C ALA A 32 2.25 1.69 6.72
N ILE A 33 1.64 0.81 7.52
CA ILE A 33 0.98 -0.41 7.04
C ILE A 33 -0.19 -0.04 6.11
N ARG A 34 -1.07 0.88 6.54
CA ARG A 34 -2.19 1.35 5.70
C ARG A 34 -1.72 1.95 4.39
N SER A 35 -0.67 2.79 4.42
CA SER A 35 -0.07 3.37 3.21
C SER A 35 0.52 2.30 2.29
N ASN A 36 1.16 1.26 2.84
CA ASN A 36 1.70 0.15 2.05
C ASN A 36 0.59 -0.69 1.42
N ILE A 37 -0.53 -0.90 2.11
CA ILE A 37 -1.71 -1.59 1.55
C ILE A 37 -2.28 -0.78 0.38
N GLU A 38 -2.46 0.53 0.55
CA GLU A 38 -2.98 1.40 -0.52
C GLU A 38 -2.05 1.41 -1.74
N PHE A 39 -0.74 1.53 -1.51
CA PHE A 39 0.25 1.45 -2.57
C PHE A 39 0.18 0.11 -3.31
N ALA A 40 0.18 -1.02 -2.58
CA ALA A 40 0.14 -2.35 -3.18
C ALA A 40 -1.16 -2.59 -3.97
N ARG A 41 -2.31 -2.06 -3.52
CA ARG A 41 -3.58 -2.14 -4.26
C ARG A 41 -3.54 -1.33 -5.55
N ASN A 42 -2.98 -0.13 -5.51
CA ASN A 42 -2.81 0.71 -6.71
C ASN A 42 -1.87 0.04 -7.71
N GLU A 43 -0.78 -0.54 -7.22
CA GLU A 43 0.17 -1.28 -8.05
C GLU A 43 -0.45 -2.54 -8.63
N LEU A 44 -1.26 -3.29 -7.86
CA LEU A 44 -1.99 -4.46 -8.34
C LEU A 44 -2.91 -4.09 -9.52
N ALA A 45 -3.67 -3.01 -9.40
CA ALA A 45 -4.54 -2.53 -10.48
C ALA A 45 -3.73 -2.16 -11.74
N LEU A 46 -2.54 -1.56 -11.58
CA LEU A 46 -1.65 -1.25 -12.69
C LEU A 46 -1.10 -2.52 -13.34
N VAL A 47 -0.66 -3.50 -12.55
CA VAL A 47 -0.15 -4.79 -13.05
C VAL A 47 -1.22 -5.53 -13.84
N GLN A 48 -2.45 -5.58 -13.32
CA GLN A 48 -3.59 -6.19 -14.02
C GLN A 48 -3.84 -5.52 -15.38
N SER A 49 -3.77 -4.18 -15.44
CA SER A 49 -3.89 -3.47 -16.72
C SER A 49 -2.78 -3.81 -17.72
N TYR A 50 -1.56 -4.08 -17.25
CA TYR A 50 -0.45 -4.54 -18.10
C TYR A 50 -0.58 -5.99 -18.53
N ILE A 51 -1.14 -6.86 -17.68
CA ILE A 51 -1.46 -8.25 -18.04
C ILE A 51 -2.50 -8.26 -19.16
N ASP A 52 -3.57 -7.48 -19.02
CA ASP A 52 -4.61 -7.34 -20.03
C ASP A 52 -4.02 -6.85 -21.36
N LEU A 53 -3.13 -5.87 -21.32
CA LEU A 53 -2.45 -5.35 -22.50
C LEU A 53 -1.51 -6.39 -23.15
N ALA A 54 -0.78 -7.15 -22.34
CA ALA A 54 0.16 -8.18 -22.81
C ALA A 54 -0.55 -9.35 -23.48
N TYR A 55 -1.69 -9.79 -22.93
CA TYR A 55 -2.48 -10.91 -23.48
C TYR A 55 -3.55 -10.49 -24.48
N GLY A 56 -3.98 -9.21 -24.47
CA GLY A 56 -4.98 -8.65 -25.38
C GLY A 56 -4.49 -8.45 -26.82
N GLY A 57 -3.18 -8.58 -27.07
CA GLY A 57 -2.60 -8.46 -28.41
C GLY A 57 -2.47 -7.03 -28.93
N GLU A 58 -2.60 -6.03 -28.05
CA GLU A 58 -2.53 -4.61 -28.42
C GLU A 58 -1.09 -4.07 -28.49
N ILE A 59 -0.10 -4.83 -28.01
CA ILE A 59 1.32 -4.46 -28.07
C ILE A 59 1.97 -5.03 -29.33
N VAL A 60 2.36 -4.16 -30.26
CA VAL A 60 3.19 -4.52 -31.41
C VAL A 60 4.64 -4.14 -31.14
N TYR A 61 5.47 -5.14 -30.86
CA TYR A 61 6.93 -4.96 -30.73
C TYR A 61 7.60 -5.06 -32.09
N THR A 62 8.36 -4.03 -32.49
CA THR A 62 9.16 -4.03 -33.72
C THR A 62 10.62 -3.70 -33.39
N PRO A 63 11.54 -4.68 -33.48
CA PRO A 63 12.96 -4.44 -33.28
C PRO A 63 13.53 -3.46 -34.32
N ASN A 64 14.34 -2.51 -33.87
CA ASN A 64 15.02 -1.55 -34.76
C ASN A 64 16.25 -2.14 -35.49
N ASP A 65 16.71 -3.31 -35.07
CA ASP A 65 17.88 -4.01 -35.61
C ASP A 65 17.54 -4.98 -36.76
N GLY A 66 16.28 -4.98 -37.22
CA GLY A 66 15.80 -5.86 -38.27
C GLY A 66 15.62 -7.32 -37.84
N THR A 67 15.79 -7.63 -36.55
CA THR A 67 15.44 -8.95 -36.02
C THR A 67 13.92 -9.14 -36.03
N LYS A 68 13.49 -10.39 -36.15
CA LYS A 68 12.06 -10.69 -36.06
C LYS A 68 11.61 -10.57 -34.60
N PRO A 69 10.42 -9.97 -34.33
CA PRO A 69 9.83 -10.01 -33.00
C PRO A 69 9.73 -11.46 -32.52
N GLN A 70 10.27 -11.74 -31.34
CA GLN A 70 10.08 -13.04 -30.71
C GLN A 70 8.69 -13.05 -30.05
N ALA A 71 7.77 -13.84 -30.60
CA ALA A 71 6.42 -13.97 -30.05
C ALA A 71 6.44 -14.42 -28.58
N GLU A 72 7.45 -15.19 -28.18
CA GLU A 72 7.67 -15.68 -26.82
C GLU A 72 8.02 -14.57 -25.82
N ALA A 73 8.59 -13.44 -26.26
CA ALA A 73 9.01 -12.36 -25.35
C ALA A 73 7.82 -11.72 -24.61
N LEU A 74 6.68 -11.57 -25.30
CA LEU A 74 5.44 -11.07 -24.68
C LEU A 74 4.81 -12.11 -23.74
N ALA A 75 4.91 -13.40 -24.08
CA ALA A 75 4.45 -14.47 -23.19
C ALA A 75 5.28 -14.53 -21.89
N HIS A 76 6.60 -14.33 -21.99
CA HIS A 76 7.47 -14.21 -20.83
C HIS A 76 7.13 -12.98 -19.98
N LEU A 77 6.88 -11.82 -20.61
CA LEU A 77 6.44 -10.62 -19.89
C LEU A 77 5.13 -10.84 -19.15
N GLY A 78 4.13 -11.44 -19.81
CA GLY A 78 2.86 -11.80 -19.17
C GLY A 78 3.07 -12.72 -17.96
N SER A 79 3.92 -13.74 -18.08
CA SER A 79 4.25 -14.63 -16.96
C SER A 79 4.90 -13.90 -15.79
N VAL A 80 5.84 -12.98 -16.05
CA VAL A 80 6.47 -12.16 -15.00
C VAL A 80 5.42 -11.28 -14.31
N LEU A 81 4.54 -10.63 -15.07
CA LEU A 81 3.48 -9.78 -14.52
C LEU A 81 2.49 -10.58 -13.68
N SER A 82 2.06 -11.77 -14.11
CA SER A 82 1.17 -12.64 -13.33
C SER A 82 1.82 -13.14 -12.05
N ASN A 83 3.12 -13.44 -12.06
CA ASN A 83 3.84 -13.79 -10.83
C ASN A 83 3.91 -12.60 -9.87
N TYR A 84 4.07 -11.38 -10.41
CA TYR A 84 4.09 -10.18 -9.61
C TYR A 84 2.71 -9.85 -9.02
N GLU A 85 1.64 -10.06 -9.79
CA GLU A 85 0.25 -9.98 -9.33
C GLU A 85 0.02 -10.88 -8.10
N GLN A 86 0.44 -12.15 -8.15
CA GLN A 86 0.34 -13.06 -7.02
C GLN A 86 1.14 -12.56 -5.80
N ALA A 87 2.36 -12.07 -6.02
CA ALA A 87 3.19 -11.53 -4.94
C ALA A 87 2.54 -10.31 -4.28
N LEU A 88 1.83 -9.46 -5.05
CA LEU A 88 1.08 -8.33 -4.53
C LEU A 88 -0.14 -8.79 -3.71
N PHE A 89 -0.88 -9.81 -4.15
CA PHE A 89 -1.96 -10.41 -3.36
C PHE A 89 -1.46 -10.92 -2.02
N ASP A 90 -0.39 -11.70 -2.02
CA ASP A 90 0.21 -12.25 -0.80
C ASP A 90 0.69 -11.13 0.13
N LYS A 91 1.27 -10.07 -0.44
CA LYS A 91 1.74 -8.90 0.31
C LYS A 91 0.59 -8.12 0.95
N ILE A 92 -0.49 -7.90 0.22
CA ILE A 92 -1.70 -7.23 0.73
C ILE A 92 -2.28 -8.04 1.88
N GLY A 93 -2.48 -9.35 1.70
CA GLY A 93 -3.02 -10.21 2.75
C GLY A 93 -2.14 -10.23 4.01
N SER A 94 -0.82 -10.28 3.85
CA SER A 94 0.11 -10.18 4.99
C SER A 94 0.02 -8.84 5.73
N LEU A 95 -0.14 -7.73 5.01
CA LEU A 95 -0.26 -6.40 5.62
C LEU A 95 -1.63 -6.19 6.29
N GLU A 96 -2.70 -6.71 5.70
CA GLU A 96 -4.05 -6.69 6.28
C GLU A 96 -4.10 -7.48 7.58
N TYR A 97 -3.47 -8.65 7.61
CA TYR A 97 -3.31 -9.42 8.83
C TYR A 97 -2.49 -8.68 9.90
N GLU A 98 -1.36 -8.07 9.51
CA GLU A 98 -0.55 -7.26 10.43
C GLU A 98 -1.33 -6.08 11.00
N LEU A 99 -2.15 -5.42 10.16
CA LEU A 99 -3.02 -4.33 10.58
C LEU A 99 -4.08 -4.80 11.58
N GLU A 100 -4.75 -5.92 11.31
CA GLU A 100 -5.77 -6.51 12.18
C GLU A 100 -5.17 -6.86 13.56
N MET A 101 -3.99 -7.47 13.60
CA MET A 101 -3.31 -7.81 14.85
C MET A 101 -2.92 -6.59 15.70
N LEU A 102 -2.70 -5.42 15.07
CA LEU A 102 -2.41 -4.17 15.77
C LEU A 102 -3.67 -3.44 16.23
N GLU A 103 -4.77 -3.53 15.47
CA GLU A 103 -6.05 -2.87 15.79
C GLU A 103 -6.88 -3.68 16.78
N PHE A 104 -6.80 -5.00 16.70
CA PHE A 104 -7.50 -5.98 17.53
C PHE A 104 -6.49 -7.00 18.05
N PRO A 105 -5.60 -6.61 18.97
CA PRO A 105 -4.73 -7.58 19.62
C PRO A 105 -5.60 -8.67 20.25
N PRO A 106 -5.23 -9.96 20.11
CA PRO A 106 -5.99 -11.05 20.70
C PRO A 106 -6.15 -10.76 22.20
N ASP A 107 -7.37 -10.93 22.71
CA ASP A 107 -7.69 -10.73 24.12
C ASP A 107 -6.61 -11.42 24.96
N GLN A 108 -5.81 -10.62 25.67
CA GLN A 108 -4.89 -11.12 26.69
C GLN A 108 -5.71 -11.47 27.93
N ASP A 109 -6.66 -12.39 27.78
CA ASP A 109 -7.49 -12.87 28.87
C ASP A 109 -6.73 -13.99 29.61
N GLU A 110 -6.17 -13.58 30.76
CA GLU A 110 -6.03 -14.29 32.03
C GLU A 110 -5.24 -15.63 32.08
N GLU A 111 -4.00 -15.55 32.60
CA GLU A 111 -3.44 -16.56 33.53
C GLU A 111 -3.24 -15.95 34.93
#